data_AF-A0A0G1H874-F1
#
_entry.id   AF-A0A0G1H874-F1
#
_cell.length_a   1.000
_cell.length_b   1.000
_cell.length_c   1.000
_cell.angle_alpha   90.00
_cell.angle_beta   90.00
_cell.angle_gamma   90.00
#
_symmetry.space_group_name_H-M   'P 1'
#
loop_
_entity.id
_entity.type
_entity.pdbx_description
1 polymer ?
#
loop_
_entity_poly.entity_id
_entity_poly.type
_entity_poly.pdbx_seq_one_letter_code
_entity_poly.pdbx_strand_id
1 'polypeptide(L)'
;MARNFETNGSIKKQPMPVDFTSILLKLASPEKIKEWSYGEVTKPETINYRTQRSEKSGLFDEKIFGPDKDFECYCGKYKGVRYKGIVCDKCGVEITRAIVRRERMGHIELATPVCHVWFLRSMPSRISLILGIPAGEVEKVIYFAGYIIVSVTEDER
;
A
#
# COMPACT_ATOMS: atom_id res chain seq x y z
N MET A 1 -56.11 28.50 7.05
CA MET A 1 -55.60 27.23 6.47
C MET A 1 -54.23 27.53 5.84
N ALA A 2 -53.20 27.64 6.66
CA ALA A 2 -51.82 27.80 6.21
C ALA A 2 -51.01 26.71 6.90
N ARG A 3 -50.46 25.79 6.11
CA ARG A 3 -49.80 24.56 6.56
C ARG A 3 -48.39 24.91 7.07
N ASN A 4 -48.12 24.60 8.33
CA ASN A 4 -46.77 24.51 8.87
C ASN A 4 -46.04 23.36 8.18
N PHE A 5 -44.95 23.64 7.49
CA PHE A 5 -44.01 22.63 7.00
C PHE A 5 -42.82 22.58 7.97
N GLU A 6 -42.87 21.62 8.89
CA GLU A 6 -41.72 21.20 9.68
C GLU A 6 -40.77 20.41 8.76
N THR A 7 -39.67 21.02 8.34
CA THR A 7 -38.55 20.29 7.75
C THR A 7 -37.60 19.81 8.85
N ASN A 8 -38.04 18.80 9.60
CA ASN A 8 -37.16 17.95 10.39
C ASN A 8 -36.38 17.04 9.43
N GLY A 9 -35.22 17.52 8.99
CA GLY A 9 -34.27 16.77 8.19
C GLY A 9 -32.86 17.19 8.56
N SER A 10 -32.28 16.55 9.56
CA SER A 10 -30.88 16.72 9.95
C SER A 10 -29.98 16.31 8.79
N ILE A 11 -29.60 17.28 7.95
CA ILE A 11 -28.58 17.11 6.93
C ILE A 11 -27.30 16.74 7.68
N LYS A 12 -26.86 15.48 7.53
CA LYS A 12 -25.59 15.00 8.08
C LYS A 12 -24.48 15.93 7.55
N LYS A 13 -23.91 16.75 8.43
CA LYS A 13 -22.75 17.60 8.12
C LYS A 13 -21.70 16.72 7.45
N GLN A 14 -21.31 17.09 6.24
CA GLN A 14 -20.09 16.56 5.64
C GLN A 14 -18.93 16.85 6.59
N PRO A 15 -17.93 15.95 6.71
CA PRO A 15 -16.76 16.23 7.53
C PRO A 15 -16.14 17.54 7.03
N MET A 16 -15.93 18.47 7.96
CA MET A 16 -15.34 19.78 7.69
C MET A 16 -14.01 19.58 6.93
N PRO A 17 -13.67 20.43 5.95
CA PRO A 17 -12.36 20.38 5.32
C PRO A 17 -11.32 20.46 6.43
N VAL A 18 -10.40 19.49 6.44
CA VAL A 18 -9.28 19.49 7.38
C VAL A 18 -8.44 20.70 7.02
N ASP A 19 -8.41 21.72 7.87
CA ASP A 19 -7.58 22.90 7.66
C ASP A 19 -6.11 22.49 7.83
N PHE A 20 -5.45 22.10 6.73
CA PHE A 20 -4.01 21.86 6.68
C PHE A 20 -3.29 23.15 6.25
N THR A 21 -2.21 23.50 6.94
CA THR A 21 -1.42 24.70 6.62
C THR A 21 -0.43 24.46 5.47
N SER A 22 0.07 23.24 5.32
CA SER A 22 1.01 22.88 4.26
C SER A 22 0.98 21.38 3.95
N ILE A 23 1.46 21.02 2.75
CA ILE A 23 1.65 19.64 2.32
C ILE A 23 3.15 19.45 2.05
N LEU A 24 3.71 18.37 2.61
CA LEU A 24 5.12 18.02 2.46
C LEU A 24 5.26 16.72 1.68
N LEU A 25 6.10 16.73 0.65
CA LEU A 25 6.46 15.54 -0.12
C LEU A 25 7.88 15.11 0.23
N LYS A 26 8.07 13.83 0.57
CA LYS A 26 9.36 13.23 0.91
C LYS A 26 9.49 11.84 0.29
N LEU A 27 10.72 11.36 0.15
CA LEU A 27 10.99 9.97 -0.20
C LEU A 27 10.60 9.07 0.98
N ALA A 28 9.90 7.98 0.69
CA ALA A 28 9.54 6.98 1.69
C ALA A 28 10.73 6.05 1.94
N SER A 29 11.14 5.89 3.20
CA SER A 29 12.09 4.86 3.59
C SER A 29 11.44 3.47 3.57
N PRO A 30 12.22 2.38 3.49
CA PRO A 30 11.68 1.01 3.60
C PRO A 30 10.88 0.81 4.90
N GLU A 31 11.34 1.37 6.01
CA GLU A 31 10.66 1.35 7.30
C GLU A 31 9.29 2.04 7.22
N LYS A 32 9.22 3.19 6.55
CA LYS A 32 7.97 3.94 6.39
C LYS A 32 6.94 3.20 5.53
N ILE A 33 7.40 2.49 4.50
CA ILE A 33 6.55 1.62 3.66
C ILE A 33 5.97 0.48 4.50
N LYS A 34 6.78 -0.12 5.37
CA LYS A 34 6.33 -1.18 6.30
C LYS A 34 5.34 -0.64 7.34
N GLU A 35 5.54 0.57 7.84
CA GLU A 35 4.62 1.24 8.78
C GLU A 35 3.22 1.47 8.18
N TRP A 36 3.14 1.82 6.88
CA TRP A 36 1.85 2.00 6.19
C TRP A 36 1.14 0.68 5.86
N SER A 37 1.88 -0.42 5.89
CA SER A 37 1.38 -1.70 5.41
C SER A 37 0.58 -2.45 6.48
N TYR A 38 -0.52 -3.05 6.04
CA TYR A 38 -1.33 -3.95 6.86
C TYR A 38 -0.92 -5.42 6.72
N GLY A 39 0.04 -5.72 5.83
CA GLY A 39 0.54 -7.07 5.60
C GLY A 39 1.29 -7.22 4.29
N GLU A 40 2.06 -8.30 4.22
CA GLU A 40 2.85 -8.68 3.06
C GLU A 40 2.02 -9.51 2.07
N VAL A 41 2.10 -9.17 0.78
CA VAL A 41 1.53 -9.97 -0.30
C VAL A 41 2.60 -10.93 -0.82
N THR A 42 2.43 -12.22 -0.53
CA THR A 42 3.42 -13.24 -0.89
C THR A 42 3.05 -14.00 -2.16
N LYS A 43 1.78 -13.99 -2.56
CA LYS A 43 1.31 -14.76 -3.71
C LYS A 43 0.72 -13.88 -4.81
N PRO A 44 0.86 -14.28 -6.08
CA PRO A 44 0.36 -13.51 -7.21
C PRO A 44 -1.13 -13.73 -7.48
N GLU A 45 -1.79 -14.69 -6.79
CA GLU A 45 -3.20 -14.97 -7.08
C GLU A 45 -4.10 -13.80 -6.67
N THR A 46 -5.23 -13.70 -7.37
CA THR A 46 -6.19 -12.61 -7.21
C THR A 46 -7.48 -13.12 -6.56
N ILE A 47 -8.35 -13.70 -7.37
CA ILE A 47 -9.63 -14.25 -6.99
C ILE A 47 -9.76 -15.67 -7.53
N ASN A 48 -10.46 -16.51 -6.78
CA ASN A 48 -10.79 -17.85 -7.22
C ASN A 48 -11.87 -17.79 -8.30
N TYR A 49 -11.62 -18.43 -9.44
CA TYR A 49 -12.56 -18.41 -10.57
C TYR A 49 -13.92 -19.08 -10.27
N ARG A 50 -13.97 -20.08 -9.38
CA ARG A 50 -15.22 -20.79 -9.05
C ARG A 50 -16.02 -20.06 -7.99
N THR A 51 -15.35 -19.67 -6.92
CA THR A 51 -16.03 -19.10 -5.74
C THR A 51 -16.17 -17.58 -5.81
N GLN A 52 -15.45 -16.92 -6.72
CA GLN A 52 -15.38 -15.46 -6.84
C GLN A 52 -14.93 -14.80 -5.52
N ARG A 53 -14.19 -15.54 -4.68
CA ARG A 53 -13.61 -15.07 -3.43
C ARG A 53 -12.15 -14.72 -3.63
N SER A 54 -11.67 -13.72 -2.89
CA SER A 54 -10.26 -13.38 -2.81
C SER A 54 -9.41 -14.57 -2.33
N GLU A 55 -8.22 -14.72 -2.89
CA GLU A 55 -7.26 -15.72 -2.44
C GLU A 55 -6.45 -15.19 -1.24
N LYS A 56 -6.12 -16.09 -0.29
CA LYS A 56 -5.35 -15.73 0.91
C LYS A 56 -3.90 -15.44 0.55
N SER A 57 -3.36 -14.37 1.11
CA SER A 57 -2.02 -13.82 0.81
C SER A 57 -1.83 -13.37 -0.64
N GLY A 58 -2.93 -13.22 -1.38
CA GLY A 58 -2.96 -12.70 -2.74
C GLY A 58 -3.13 -11.18 -2.80
N LEU A 59 -3.21 -10.64 -4.01
CA LEU A 59 -3.35 -9.19 -4.27
C LEU A 59 -4.65 -8.58 -3.74
N PHE A 60 -5.65 -9.40 -3.42
CA PHE A 60 -6.95 -8.96 -2.91
C PHE A 60 -7.29 -9.50 -1.52
N ASP A 61 -6.31 -10.05 -0.79
CA ASP A 61 -6.50 -10.70 0.50
C ASP A 61 -7.28 -9.80 1.49
N GLU A 62 -8.42 -10.31 1.97
CA GLU A 62 -9.26 -9.64 2.95
C GLU A 62 -8.55 -9.40 4.29
N LYS A 63 -7.54 -10.21 4.63
CA LYS A 63 -6.77 -10.02 5.87
C LYS A 63 -5.95 -8.72 5.82
N ILE A 64 -5.37 -8.41 4.67
CA ILE A 64 -4.49 -7.25 4.48
C ILE A 64 -5.34 -6.01 4.19
N PHE A 65 -6.16 -6.08 3.16
CA PHE A 65 -6.88 -4.92 2.65
C PHE A 65 -8.22 -4.67 3.37
N GLY A 66 -8.72 -5.64 4.13
CA GLY A 66 -10.03 -5.58 4.80
C GLY A 66 -11.13 -6.33 4.04
N PRO A 67 -12.33 -6.44 4.64
CA PRO A 67 -13.36 -7.36 4.16
C PRO A 67 -13.99 -6.92 2.82
N ASP A 68 -14.36 -7.88 1.98
CA ASP A 68 -15.04 -7.62 0.69
C ASP A 68 -16.46 -7.08 0.87
N LYS A 69 -17.11 -7.46 1.97
CA LYS A 69 -18.48 -7.05 2.32
C LYS A 69 -18.50 -6.40 3.69
N ASP A 70 -19.41 -5.45 3.87
CA ASP A 70 -19.56 -4.75 5.14
C ASP A 70 -19.89 -5.71 6.29
N PHE A 71 -19.05 -5.67 7.32
CA PHE A 71 -19.22 -6.44 8.56
C PHE A 71 -19.32 -7.96 8.35
N GLU A 72 -18.65 -8.51 7.34
CA GLU A 72 -18.57 -9.95 7.09
C GLU A 72 -17.11 -10.37 6.93
N CYS A 73 -16.70 -11.40 7.69
CA CYS A 73 -15.37 -11.99 7.56
C CYS A 73 -15.30 -13.04 6.44
N TYR A 74 -14.10 -13.32 5.94
CA TYR A 74 -13.88 -14.27 4.84
C TYR A 74 -14.56 -15.64 5.00
N CYS A 75 -14.42 -16.24 6.19
CA CYS A 75 -14.95 -17.59 6.46
C CYS A 75 -16.44 -17.62 6.79
N GLY A 76 -17.09 -16.45 6.93
CA GLY A 76 -18.50 -16.33 7.29
C GLY A 76 -18.85 -16.67 8.75
N LYS A 77 -17.88 -16.95 9.64
CA LYS A 77 -18.09 -17.20 11.08
C LYS A 77 -18.77 -16.01 11.75
N TYR A 78 -18.28 -14.80 11.47
CA TYR A 78 -18.84 -13.56 11.98
C TYR A 78 -19.48 -12.77 10.85
N LYS A 79 -20.75 -12.40 11.07
CA LYS A 79 -21.55 -11.59 10.16
C LYS A 79 -22.41 -10.58 10.92
N GLY A 80 -22.51 -9.38 10.37
CA GLY A 80 -23.36 -8.31 10.85
C GLY A 80 -22.63 -7.33 11.80
N VAL A 81 -23.25 -6.16 11.96
CA VAL A 81 -22.68 -5.00 12.65
C VAL A 81 -22.33 -5.27 14.12
N ARG A 82 -22.96 -6.28 14.75
CA ARG A 82 -22.72 -6.68 16.15
C ARG A 82 -21.28 -7.09 16.45
N TYR A 83 -20.54 -7.58 15.46
CA TYR A 83 -19.14 -8.02 15.63
C TYR A 83 -18.12 -6.99 15.14
N LYS A 84 -18.54 -5.74 14.94
CA LYS A 84 -17.67 -4.66 14.47
C LYS A 84 -16.41 -4.53 15.33
N GLY A 85 -15.25 -4.47 14.68
CA GLY A 85 -13.94 -4.30 15.32
C GLY A 85 -13.31 -5.59 15.85
N ILE A 86 -13.98 -6.74 15.73
CA ILE A 86 -13.39 -8.04 16.08
C ILE A 86 -12.59 -8.58 14.89
N VAL A 87 -11.40 -9.12 15.17
CA VAL A 87 -10.59 -9.88 14.21
C VAL A 87 -10.99 -11.35 14.30
N CYS A 88 -11.33 -11.97 13.17
CA CYS A 88 -11.77 -13.37 13.17
C CYS A 88 -10.61 -14.34 13.46
N ASP A 89 -10.75 -15.21 14.47
CA ASP A 89 -9.71 -16.20 14.82
C ASP A 89 -9.36 -17.18 13.70
N LYS A 90 -10.30 -17.46 12.79
CA LYS A 90 -10.13 -18.48 11.72
C LYS A 90 -9.47 -17.90 10.47
N CYS A 91 -9.93 -16.75 10.00
CA CYS A 91 -9.43 -16.14 8.76
C CYS A 91 -8.54 -14.91 8.97
N GLY A 92 -8.48 -14.36 10.18
CA GLY A 92 -7.70 -13.16 10.50
C GLY A 92 -8.26 -11.86 9.93
N VAL A 93 -9.44 -11.90 9.30
CA VAL A 93 -10.09 -10.71 8.73
C VAL A 93 -10.74 -9.90 9.84
N GLU A 94 -10.46 -8.61 9.84
CA GLU A 94 -11.10 -7.64 10.72
C GLU A 94 -12.49 -7.27 10.21
N ILE A 95 -13.47 -7.24 11.11
CA ILE A 95 -14.85 -6.97 10.77
C ILE A 95 -15.09 -5.46 10.76
N THR A 96 -14.95 -4.87 9.58
CA THR A 96 -15.15 -3.43 9.34
C THR A 96 -16.05 -3.21 8.12
N ARG A 97 -16.22 -1.94 7.72
CA ARG A 97 -16.80 -1.60 6.43
C ARG A 97 -15.79 -1.92 5.32
N ALA A 98 -16.28 -2.33 4.15
CA ALA A 98 -15.46 -2.64 2.98
C ALA A 98 -14.73 -1.41 2.42
N ILE A 99 -15.19 -0.19 2.76
CA ILE A 99 -14.56 1.07 2.32
C ILE A 99 -13.08 1.17 2.72
N VAL A 100 -12.66 0.50 3.81
CA VAL A 100 -11.26 0.50 4.27
C VAL A 100 -10.30 -0.06 3.22
N ARG A 101 -10.78 -0.91 2.28
CA ARG A 101 -9.99 -1.44 1.16
C ARG A 101 -9.43 -0.36 0.23
N ARG A 102 -9.97 0.86 0.30
CA ARG A 102 -9.47 2.02 -0.47
C ARG A 102 -8.36 2.79 0.24
N GLU A 103 -8.13 2.51 1.52
CA GLU A 103 -7.22 3.26 2.38
C GLU A 103 -6.05 2.38 2.87
N ARG A 104 -6.27 1.07 3.05
CA ARG A 104 -5.23 0.14 3.51
C ARG A 104 -4.22 -0.17 2.41
N MET A 105 -2.95 -0.06 2.74
CA MET A 105 -1.84 -0.41 1.85
C MET A 105 -1.29 -1.80 2.19
N GLY A 106 -0.83 -2.53 1.18
CA GLY A 106 -0.02 -3.74 1.30
C GLY A 106 1.43 -3.44 0.89
N HIS A 107 2.35 -4.34 1.24
CA HIS A 107 3.72 -4.28 0.74
C HIS A 107 4.17 -5.64 0.21
N ILE A 108 5.26 -5.64 -0.54
CA ILE A 108 5.96 -6.85 -0.99
C ILE A 108 7.40 -6.70 -0.53
N GLU A 109 7.90 -7.67 0.22
CA GLU A 109 9.32 -7.70 0.57
C GLU A 109 10.11 -8.20 -0.65
N LEU A 110 11.01 -7.36 -1.15
CA LEU A 110 11.85 -7.72 -2.28
C LEU A 110 13.05 -8.53 -1.78
N ALA A 111 13.34 -9.65 -2.45
CA ALA A 111 14.51 -10.46 -2.14
C ALA A 111 15.83 -9.73 -2.42
N THR A 112 15.82 -8.78 -3.35
CA THR A 112 16.98 -7.96 -3.73
C THR A 112 16.58 -6.49 -3.84
N PRO A 113 17.51 -5.56 -3.56
CA PRO A 113 17.25 -4.14 -3.73
C PRO A 113 17.03 -3.81 -5.21
N VAL A 114 16.03 -2.97 -5.48
CA VAL A 114 15.70 -2.51 -6.83
C VAL A 114 15.80 -0.99 -6.88
N CYS A 115 16.35 -0.48 -7.98
CA CYS A 115 16.41 0.95 -8.23
C CYS A 115 15.05 1.48 -8.68
N HIS A 116 14.56 2.54 -8.03
CA HIS A 116 13.32 3.19 -8.46
C HIS A 116 13.50 3.90 -9.80
N VAL A 117 12.70 3.51 -10.80
CA VAL A 117 12.86 3.93 -12.21
C VAL A 117 12.83 5.45 -12.40
N TRP A 118 12.05 6.19 -11.60
CA TRP A 118 12.00 7.66 -11.68
C TRP A 118 13.33 8.34 -11.37
N PHE A 119 14.20 7.76 -10.52
CA PHE A 119 15.50 8.38 -10.22
C PHE A 119 16.60 7.90 -11.17
N LEU A 120 16.36 6.77 -11.86
CA LEU A 120 17.26 6.21 -12.84
C LEU A 120 17.10 6.86 -14.22
N ARG A 121 15.89 6.77 -14.80
CA ARG A 121 15.62 7.12 -16.20
C ARG A 121 15.15 8.56 -16.41
N SER A 122 14.80 9.29 -15.35
CA SER A 122 14.40 10.70 -15.49
C SER A 122 15.59 11.52 -16.00
N MET A 123 15.33 12.54 -16.81
CA MET A 123 16.37 13.41 -17.36
C MET A 123 16.29 14.79 -16.69
N PRO A 124 17.33 15.23 -15.95
CA PRO A 124 18.58 14.52 -15.67
C PRO A 124 18.43 13.43 -14.58
N SER A 125 19.19 12.35 -14.72
CA SER A 125 19.14 11.21 -13.80
C SER A 125 19.67 11.62 -12.43
N ARG A 126 18.84 11.51 -11.40
CA ARG A 126 19.19 11.94 -10.04
C ARG A 126 20.32 11.10 -9.47
N ILE A 127 20.34 9.80 -9.77
CA ILE A 127 21.39 8.88 -9.31
C ILE A 127 22.71 9.19 -10.00
N SER A 128 22.68 9.40 -11.32
CA SER A 128 23.86 9.82 -12.10
C SER A 128 24.48 11.10 -11.55
N LEU A 129 23.66 12.10 -11.23
CA LEU A 129 24.13 13.37 -10.66
C LEU A 129 24.78 13.19 -9.29
N ILE A 130 24.23 12.33 -8.43
CA ILE A 130 24.79 12.06 -7.09
C ILE A 130 26.12 11.31 -7.19
N LEU A 131 26.23 10.36 -8.10
CA LEU A 131 27.45 9.54 -8.28
C LEU A 131 28.53 10.21 -9.12
N GLY A 132 28.19 11.23 -9.92
CA GLY A 132 29.11 11.83 -10.89
C GLY A 132 29.45 10.93 -12.09
N ILE A 133 28.65 9.88 -12.32
CA ILE A 133 28.85 8.89 -13.38
C ILE A 133 27.82 9.14 -14.49
N PRO A 134 28.18 9.03 -15.78
CA PRO A 134 27.22 9.15 -16.88
C PRO A 134 26.05 8.17 -16.72
N ALA A 135 24.81 8.63 -16.97
CA ALA A 135 23.60 7.83 -16.78
C ALA A 135 23.66 6.47 -17.51
N GLY A 136 24.24 6.42 -18.71
CA GLY A 136 24.41 5.18 -19.47
C GLY A 136 25.31 4.14 -18.77
N GLU A 137 26.34 4.58 -18.05
CA GLU A 137 27.19 3.66 -17.28
C GLU A 137 26.48 3.15 -16.02
N VAL A 138 25.71 4.01 -15.35
CA VAL A 138 24.88 3.61 -14.19
C VAL A 138 23.83 2.58 -14.60
N GLU A 139 23.17 2.79 -15.75
CA GLU A 139 22.20 1.84 -16.29
C GLU A 139 22.82 0.47 -16.58
N LYS A 140 24.03 0.43 -17.18
CA LYS A 140 24.73 -0.84 -17.44
C LYS A 140 24.91 -1.64 -16.16
N VAL A 141 25.29 -1.00 -15.06
CA VAL A 141 25.48 -1.70 -13.77
C VAL A 141 24.15 -2.23 -13.23
N ILE A 142 23.09 -1.41 -13.25
CA ILE A 142 21.76 -1.79 -12.73
C ILE A 142 21.13 -2.93 -13.54
N TYR A 143 21.34 -2.95 -14.85
CA TYR A 143 20.87 -4.04 -15.72
C TYR A 143 21.85 -5.21 -15.83
N PHE A 144 22.83 -5.31 -14.92
CA PHE A 144 23.82 -6.39 -14.88
C PHE A 144 24.65 -6.55 -16.17
N ALA A 145 24.81 -5.48 -16.94
CA ALA A 145 25.66 -5.41 -18.14
C ALA A 145 27.09 -4.95 -17.85
N GLY A 146 27.39 -4.54 -16.62
CA GLY A 146 28.72 -4.11 -16.20
C GLY A 146 28.87 -4.14 -14.68
N TYR A 147 30.10 -3.98 -14.20
CA TYR A 147 30.42 -3.92 -12.77
C TYR A 147 30.91 -2.52 -12.40
N ILE A 148 30.72 -2.15 -11.14
CA ILE A 148 31.29 -0.93 -10.55
C ILE A 148 32.15 -1.33 -9.34
N ILE A 149 33.32 -0.73 -9.23
CA ILE A 149 34.19 -0.91 -8.06
C ILE A 149 33.64 -0.03 -6.94
N VAL A 150 33.25 -0.66 -5.82
CA VAL A 150 32.65 0.05 -4.68
C VAL A 150 33.70 0.50 -3.67
N SER A 151 34.75 -0.29 -3.47
CA SER A 151 35.84 -0.01 -2.54
C SER A 151 37.16 -0.56 -3.08
N VAL A 152 38.24 0.16 -2.80
CA VAL A 152 39.61 -0.27 -3.08
C VAL A 152 40.37 -0.25 -1.76
N THR A 153 41.00 -1.36 -1.39
CA THR A 153 41.88 -1.43 -0.22
C THR A 153 43.27 -1.01 -0.66
N GLU A 154 43.82 0.07 -0.09
CA GLU A 154 45.10 0.66 -0.52
C GLU A 154 46.33 0.09 0.20
N ASP A 155 46.14 -0.73 1.24
CA ASP A 155 47.22 -1.20 2.14
C ASP A 155 48.18 -2.25 1.54
N GLU A 156 47.97 -2.68 0.30
CA GLU A 156 48.82 -3.70 -0.38
C GLU A 156 49.62 -3.12 -1.56
N ARG A 157 49.92 -1.81 -1.56
CA ARG A 157 50.72 -1.15 -2.60
C ARG A 157 52.22 -1.29 -2.42
#